data_AF-A0A1C5PY98-F1
#
_entry.id   AF-A0A1C5PY98-F1
#
_cell.length_a   1.000
_cell.length_b   1.000
_cell.length_c   1.000
_cell.angle_alpha   90.00
_cell.angle_beta   90.00
_cell.angle_gamma   90.00
#
_symmetry.space_group_name_H-M   'P 1'
#
loop_
_entity.id
_entity.type
_entity.pdbx_description
1 polymer ?
#
loop_
_entity_poly.entity_id
_entity_poly.type
_entity_poly.pdbx_seq_one_letter_code
_entity_poly.pdbx_strand_id
1 'polypeptide(L)'
;MKEIIERRSIRKYKKDVTDRKDIEAILKAGIYAPSPYLGIDTDRRVSEICDTLSIGASVQNILLTATELGYGTLWIANTCFAYNELVELTGMKGQLVGAISLGAAAEAPMQRSRKDFTEVVEFC
;
A
#
# COMPACT_ATOMS: atom_id res chain seq x y z
N MET A 1 1.14 -2.00 -16.80
CA MET A 1 0.97 -3.48 -16.66
C MET A 1 2.26 -4.14 -16.20
N LYS A 2 3.41 -3.72 -16.74
CA LYS A 2 4.74 -4.15 -16.32
C LYS A 2 4.94 -4.07 -14.80
N GLU A 3 4.68 -2.93 -14.20
CA GLU A 3 4.88 -2.63 -12.77
C GLU A 3 3.99 -3.52 -11.89
N ILE A 4 2.76 -3.78 -12.34
CA ILE A 4 1.81 -4.68 -11.64
C ILE A 4 2.38 -6.11 -11.56
N ILE A 5 2.99 -6.57 -12.65
CA ILE A 5 3.56 -7.92 -12.75
C ILE A 5 4.91 -8.00 -12.05
N GLU A 6 5.75 -6.97 -12.17
CA GLU A 6 7.13 -6.94 -11.67
C GLU A 6 7.22 -6.63 -10.18
N ARG A 7 6.25 -5.91 -9.60
CA ARG A 7 6.26 -5.53 -8.18
C ARG A 7 6.51 -6.74 -7.28
N ARG A 8 7.44 -6.59 -6.34
CA ARG A 8 7.73 -7.55 -5.27
C ARG A 8 7.62 -6.88 -3.90
N SER A 9 7.38 -7.69 -2.88
CA SER A 9 7.50 -7.25 -1.50
C SER A 9 8.97 -7.33 -1.07
N ILE A 10 9.61 -6.18 -0.92
CA ILE A 10 11.04 -6.02 -0.59
C ILE A 10 11.22 -5.84 0.92
N ARG A 11 12.13 -6.60 1.52
CA ARG A 11 12.42 -6.63 2.96
C ARG A 11 13.85 -6.24 3.28
N LYS A 12 14.71 -6.14 2.26
CA LYS A 12 16.10 -5.67 2.40
C LYS A 12 16.29 -4.42 1.58
N TYR A 13 16.83 -3.39 2.22
CA TYR A 13 17.03 -2.07 1.63
C TYR A 13 18.51 -1.69 1.67
N LYS A 14 18.97 -0.95 0.67
CA LYS A 14 20.28 -0.31 0.69
C LYS A 14 20.27 0.83 1.69
N LYS A 15 21.46 1.30 2.08
CA LYS A 15 21.63 2.47 2.95
C LYS A 15 21.48 3.81 2.20
N ASP A 16 21.21 3.76 0.90
CA ASP A 16 21.11 4.94 0.05
C ASP A 16 19.92 5.82 0.45
N VAL A 17 20.08 7.13 0.29
CA VAL A 17 19.04 8.12 0.58
C VAL A 17 18.06 8.16 -0.59
N THR A 18 16.76 8.05 -0.29
CA THR A 18 15.67 8.22 -1.26
C THR A 18 15.53 9.71 -1.64
N ASP A 19 15.41 10.02 -2.93
CA ASP A 19 15.18 11.40 -3.36
C ASP A 19 13.81 11.89 -2.86
N ARG A 20 13.78 13.09 -2.28
CA ARG A 20 12.55 13.73 -1.82
C ARG A 20 11.54 13.91 -2.95
N LYS A 21 11.99 14.24 -4.16
CA LYS A 21 11.11 14.42 -5.33
C LYS A 21 10.37 13.13 -5.66
N ASP A 22 11.06 12.00 -5.55
CA ASP A 22 10.47 10.69 -5.79
C ASP A 22 9.47 10.31 -4.69
N ILE A 23 9.81 10.59 -3.42
CA ILE A 23 8.86 10.41 -2.31
C ILE A 23 7.59 11.23 -2.55
N GLU A 24 7.73 12.49 -2.95
CA GLU A 24 6.57 13.35 -3.24
C GLU A 24 5.75 12.83 -4.42
N ALA A 25 6.38 12.31 -5.47
CA ALA A 25 5.70 11.69 -6.60
C ALA A 25 4.93 10.42 -6.18
N ILE A 26 5.57 9.56 -5.38
CA ILE A 26 4.97 8.33 -4.83
C ILE A 26 3.75 8.66 -3.97
N LEU A 27 3.86 9.64 -3.08
CA LEU A 27 2.76 10.08 -2.23
C LEU A 27 1.61 10.69 -3.06
N LYS A 28 1.93 11.50 -4.07
CA LYS A 28 0.93 12.05 -5.00
C LYS A 28 0.16 10.97 -5.74
N ALA A 29 0.80 9.87 -6.12
CA ALA A 29 0.10 8.73 -6.73
C ALA A 29 -0.97 8.13 -5.81
N GLY A 30 -0.69 8.07 -4.50
CA GLY A 30 -1.68 7.67 -3.50
C GLY A 30 -2.89 8.60 -3.42
N ILE A 31 -2.69 9.91 -3.63
CA ILE A 31 -3.78 10.92 -3.62
C ILE A 31 -4.73 10.72 -4.81
N TYR A 32 -4.25 10.22 -5.95
CA TYR A 32 -5.08 9.97 -7.13
C TYR A 32 -5.95 8.71 -7.03
N ALA A 33 -5.90 7.97 -5.92
CA ALA A 33 -6.84 6.87 -5.70
C ALA A 33 -8.28 7.37 -5.55
N PRO A 34 -9.27 6.60 -6.00
CA PRO A 34 -10.68 6.95 -5.80
C PRO A 34 -11.01 6.93 -4.30
N SER A 35 -11.80 7.90 -3.87
CA SER A 35 -12.38 7.96 -2.53
C SER A 35 -13.84 8.39 -2.67
N PRO A 36 -14.80 7.64 -2.09
CA PRO A 36 -16.20 8.04 -2.11
C PRO A 36 -16.36 9.28 -1.22
N TYR A 37 -16.57 10.45 -1.83
CA TYR A 37 -16.91 11.67 -1.11
C TYR A 37 -18.42 11.66 -0.83
N LEU A 38 -18.85 10.86 0.14
CA LEU A 38 -20.23 10.85 0.61
C LEU A 38 -20.25 11.19 2.10
N GLY A 39 -21.09 12.15 2.47
CA GLY A 39 -21.57 12.24 3.84
C GLY A 39 -22.45 11.02 4.08
N ILE A 40 -21.83 9.89 4.43
CA ILE A 40 -22.53 8.62 4.60
C ILE A 40 -23.31 8.70 5.91
N ASP A 41 -24.62 8.97 5.80
CA ASP A 41 -25.63 8.88 6.87
C ASP A 41 -26.13 7.43 7.07
N THR A 42 -25.41 6.43 6.55
CA THR A 42 -25.85 5.02 6.54
C THR A 42 -24.77 4.10 7.09
N ASP A 43 -25.08 3.42 8.19
CA ASP A 43 -24.29 2.38 8.90
C ASP A 43 -22.75 2.55 8.87
N ARG A 44 -22.16 2.90 10.03
CA ARG A 44 -20.70 3.05 10.20
C ARG A 44 -19.88 1.90 9.60
N ARG A 45 -20.39 0.66 9.61
CA ARG A 45 -19.70 -0.51 9.04
C ARG A 45 -19.53 -0.41 7.53
N VAL A 46 -20.49 0.16 6.81
CA VAL A 46 -20.41 0.35 5.35
C VAL A 46 -19.37 1.41 5.02
N SER A 47 -19.34 2.50 5.79
CA SER A 47 -18.30 3.53 5.67
C SER A 47 -16.90 2.94 5.85
N GLU A 48 -16.68 2.17 6.91
CA GLU A 48 -15.37 1.54 7.20
C GLU A 48 -14.88 0.62 6.08
N ILE A 49 -15.79 -0.14 5.45
CA ILE A 49 -15.46 -1.00 4.30
C ILE A 49 -15.04 -0.14 3.10
N CYS A 50 -15.83 0.87 2.75
CA CYS A 50 -15.53 1.77 1.63
C CYS A 50 -14.21 2.52 1.83
N ASP A 51 -13.96 2.99 3.05
CA ASP A 51 -12.72 3.68 3.41
C ASP A 51 -11.52 2.74 3.30
N THR A 52 -11.65 1.50 3.78
CA THR A 52 -10.58 0.49 3.67
C THR A 52 -10.24 0.16 2.21
N LEU A 53 -11.25 0.02 1.33
CA LEU A 53 -11.04 -0.21 -0.10
C LEU A 53 -10.33 0.97 -0.77
N SER A 54 -10.72 2.20 -0.42
CA SER A 54 -10.12 3.43 -0.94
C SER A 54 -8.66 3.57 -0.50
N ILE A 55 -8.37 3.28 0.77
CA ILE A 55 -7.01 3.21 1.31
C ILE A 55 -6.20 2.12 0.60
N GLY A 56 -6.79 0.95 0.36
CA GLY A 56 -6.13 -0.13 -0.38
C GLY A 56 -5.73 0.26 -1.80
N ALA A 57 -6.61 0.98 -2.51
CA ALA A 57 -6.30 1.54 -3.83
C ALA A 57 -5.17 2.58 -3.76
N SER A 58 -5.19 3.46 -2.75
CA SER A 58 -4.14 4.45 -2.49
C SER A 58 -2.79 3.80 -2.23
N VAL A 59 -2.74 2.79 -1.36
CA VAL A 59 -1.53 2.01 -1.09
C VAL A 59 -1.04 1.35 -2.38
N GLN A 60 -1.92 0.72 -3.16
CA GLN A 60 -1.51 0.07 -4.39
C GLN A 60 -0.92 1.05 -5.41
N ASN A 61 -1.47 2.25 -5.56
CA ASN A 61 -0.88 3.31 -6.41
C ASN A 61 0.53 3.70 -5.92
N ILE A 62 0.71 3.87 -4.61
CA ILE A 62 2.02 4.14 -3.99
C ILE A 62 3.02 3.03 -4.35
N LEU A 63 2.64 1.74 -4.20
CA LEU A 63 3.56 0.63 -4.46
C LEU A 63 3.96 0.53 -5.94
N LEU A 64 3.01 0.77 -6.86
CA LEU A 64 3.26 0.69 -8.30
C LEU A 64 4.16 1.84 -8.76
N THR A 65 3.91 3.07 -8.30
CA THR A 65 4.75 4.23 -8.61
C THR A 65 6.15 4.08 -8.05
N ALA A 66 6.27 3.56 -6.82
CA ALA A 66 7.58 3.24 -6.25
C ALA A 66 8.34 2.22 -7.11
N THR A 67 7.65 1.19 -7.62
CA THR A 67 8.24 0.17 -8.51
C THR A 67 8.71 0.78 -9.83
N GLU A 68 7.90 1.66 -10.43
CA GLU A 68 8.24 2.39 -11.66
C GLU A 68 9.51 3.22 -11.50
N LEU A 69 9.66 3.90 -10.35
CA LEU A 69 10.84 4.70 -10.01
C LEU A 69 12.04 3.87 -9.54
N GLY A 70 11.94 2.53 -9.52
CA GLY A 70 13.04 1.63 -9.15
C GLY A 70 13.20 1.38 -7.65
N TYR A 71 12.23 1.77 -6.84
CA TYR A 71 12.21 1.52 -5.39
C TYR A 71 11.51 0.20 -5.03
N GLY A 72 11.97 -0.40 -3.94
CA GLY A 72 11.33 -1.52 -3.29
C GLY A 72 10.33 -1.07 -2.23
N THR A 73 9.24 -1.82 -2.07
CA THR A 73 8.25 -1.56 -1.01
C THR A 73 7.79 -2.83 -0.30
N LEU A 74 7.32 -2.67 0.94
CA LEU A 74 6.58 -3.70 1.67
C LEU A 74 5.38 -3.07 2.36
N TRP A 75 4.20 -3.58 2.05
CA TRP A 75 2.98 -3.30 2.80
C TRP A 75 2.91 -4.20 4.03
N ILE A 76 2.84 -3.59 5.21
CA ILE A 76 2.89 -4.21 6.51
C ILE A 76 1.53 -4.05 7.19
N ALA A 77 0.78 -5.16 7.26
CA ALA A 77 -0.47 -5.25 8.03
C ALA A 77 -0.24 -5.77 9.46
N ASN A 78 0.94 -6.35 9.74
CA ASN A 78 1.32 -6.84 11.08
C ASN A 78 1.46 -5.72 12.11
N THR A 79 1.28 -4.46 11.72
CA THR A 79 1.13 -3.31 12.65
C THR A 79 0.00 -3.53 13.65
N CYS A 80 -0.98 -4.39 13.33
CA CYS A 80 -2.05 -4.77 14.25
C CYS A 80 -1.54 -5.38 15.57
N PHE A 81 -0.39 -6.05 15.58
CA PHE A 81 0.18 -6.64 16.80
C PHE A 81 0.75 -5.63 17.80
N ALA A 82 1.01 -4.40 17.35
CA ALA A 82 1.55 -3.31 18.16
C ALA A 82 0.74 -2.02 17.95
N TYR A 83 -0.58 -2.17 17.77
CA TYR A 83 -1.45 -1.07 17.33
C TYR A 83 -1.40 0.11 18.31
N ASN A 84 -1.56 -0.16 19.61
CA ASN A 84 -1.63 0.89 20.63
C ASN A 84 -0.30 1.62 20.77
N GLU A 85 0.80 0.87 20.79
CA GLU A 85 2.15 1.39 20.90
C GLU A 85 2.51 2.27 19.69
N LEU A 86 2.12 1.86 18.48
CA LEU A 86 2.35 2.64 17.27
C LEU A 86 1.50 3.91 17.24
N VAL A 87 0.24 3.85 17.64
CA VAL A 87 -0.64 5.03 17.69
C VAL A 87 -0.13 6.02 18.73
N GLU A 88 0.28 5.55 19.91
CA GLU A 88 0.85 6.38 20.97
C GLU A 88 2.17 7.04 20.52
N LEU A 89 3.10 6.24 19.96
CA LEU A 89 4.40 6.72 19.51
C LEU A 89 4.31 7.76 18.40
N THR A 90 3.38 7.58 17.46
CA THR A 90 3.23 8.47 16.30
C THR A 90 2.36 9.69 16.59
N GLY A 91 1.56 9.65 17.66
CA GLY A 91 0.56 10.68 17.97
C GLY A 91 -0.50 10.84 16.88
N MET A 92 -0.69 9.82 16.05
CA MET A 92 -1.55 9.90 14.86
C MET A 92 -3.02 10.04 15.25
N LYS A 93 -3.74 10.92 14.54
CA LYS A 93 -5.19 11.10 14.68
C LYS A 93 -5.88 10.29 13.60
N GLY A 94 -6.66 9.27 13.99
CA GLY A 94 -7.36 8.37 13.07
C GLY A 94 -7.08 6.90 13.37
N GLN A 95 -7.55 6.01 12.50
CA GLN A 95 -7.33 4.58 12.60
C GLN A 95 -6.05 4.18 11.87
N LEU A 96 -5.18 3.41 12.52
CA LEU A 96 -4.01 2.82 11.87
C LEU A 96 -4.45 1.63 10.99
N VAL A 97 -4.32 1.77 9.67
CA VAL A 97 -4.72 0.72 8.71
C VAL A 97 -3.54 -0.16 8.28
N GLY A 98 -2.33 0.39 8.30
CA GLY A 98 -1.10 -0.34 7.97
C GLY A 98 0.08 0.61 7.81
N ALA A 99 1.24 0.03 7.47
CA ALA A 99 2.45 0.79 7.17
C ALA A 99 3.05 0.36 5.83
N ILE A 100 3.85 1.23 5.24
CA ILE A 100 4.65 0.95 4.04
C ILE A 100 6.10 1.27 4.37
N SER A 101 7.00 0.31 4.19
CA SER A 101 8.43 0.60 4.09
C SER A 101 8.82 0.82 2.62
N LEU A 102 9.67 1.81 2.37
CA LEU A 102 10.10 2.26 1.06
C LEU A 102 11.62 2.49 1.06
N GLY A 103 12.30 2.08 -0.02
CA GLY A 103 13.71 2.39 -0.21
C GLY A 103 14.31 1.64 -1.40
N ALA A 104 15.58 1.91 -1.71
CA ALA A 104 16.28 1.19 -2.76
C ALA A 104 16.44 -0.30 -2.39
N ALA A 105 16.01 -1.21 -3.27
CA ALA A 105 16.03 -2.64 -2.97
C ALA A 105 17.46 -3.19 -2.89
N ALA A 106 17.75 -3.95 -1.82
CA ALA A 106 18.99 -4.72 -1.66
C ALA A 106 18.78 -6.22 -1.88
N GLU A 107 17.67 -6.59 -2.52
CA GLU A 107 17.33 -7.95 -2.90
C GLU A 107 16.44 -7.95 -4.15
N ALA A 108 16.42 -9.08 -4.87
CA ALA A 108 15.57 -9.31 -6.03
C ALA A 108 14.84 -10.66 -5.86
N PRO A 109 13.81 -10.73 -5.00
CA PRO A 109 13.10 -11.97 -4.74
C PRO A 109 12.33 -12.43 -5.97
N MET A 110 12.26 -13.75 -6.16
CA MET A 110 11.45 -14.35 -7.22
C MET A 110 9.96 -14.01 -7.05
N GLN A 111 9.24 -14.03 -8.18
CA GLN A 111 7.78 -13.88 -8.15
C GLN A 111 7.17 -15.02 -7.34
N ARG A 112 6.39 -14.67 -6.31
CA ARG A 112 5.54 -15.66 -5.64
C ARG A 112 4.47 -16.15 -6.62
N SER A 113 4.10 -17.42 -6.53
CA SER A 113 3.00 -17.98 -7.31
C SER A 113 1.71 -17.16 -7.12
N ARG A 114 0.87 -17.17 -8.15
CA ARG A 114 -0.53 -16.71 -8.09
C ARG A 114 -1.42 -17.91 -8.41
N LYS A 115 -2.64 -17.88 -7.90
CA LYS A 115 -3.67 -18.84 -8.30
C LYS A 115 -3.93 -18.73 -9.80
N ASP A 116 -4.40 -19.80 -10.41
CA ASP A 116 -4.81 -19.79 -11.81
C ASP A 116 -6.02 -18.87 -12.02
N PHE A 117 -6.19 -18.34 -13.24
CA PHE A 117 -7.33 -17.51 -13.60
C PHE A 117 -8.66 -18.21 -13.36
N THR A 118 -8.76 -19.51 -13.66
CA THR A 118 -10.00 -20.29 -13.49
C THR A 118 -10.36 -20.51 -12.02
N GLU A 119 -9.42 -20.33 -11.09
CA GLU A 119 -9.68 -20.45 -9.65
C GLU A 119 -10.24 -19.18 -9.03
N VAL A 120 -10.19 -18.03 -9.72
CA VAL A 120 -10.50 -16.72 -9.13
C VAL A 120 -11.50 -15.88 -9.94
N VAL A 121 -11.98 -16.38 -11.09
CA VAL A 121 -12.96 -15.68 -11.94
C VAL A 121 -14.14 -16.60 -12.24
N GLU A 122 -15.34 -16.08 -12.00
CA GLU A 122 -16.62 -16.67 -12.37
C GLU A 122 -17.37 -15.72 -13.32
N PHE A 123 -17.98 -16.26 -14.37
CA PHE A 123 -18.84 -15.52 -15.29
C PHE A 123 -20.28 -15.90 -15.01
N CYS A 124 -21.07 -14.96 -14.49
CA CYS A 124 -22.48 -15.14 -14.14
C CYS A 124 -23.39 -14.39 -15.11
#